data_AF-A0A9P1IP29-F1
#
_entry.id   AF-A0A9P1IP29-F1
#
_cell.length_a   1.000
_cell.length_b   1.000
_cell.length_c   1.000
_cell.angle_alpha   90.00
_cell.angle_beta   90.00
_cell.angle_gamma   90.00
#
_symmetry.space_group_name_H-M   'P 1'
#
loop_
_entity.id
_entity.type
_entity.pdbx_description
1 polymer ?
#
loop_
_entity_poly.entity_id
_entity_poly.type
_entity_poly.pdbx_seq_one_letter_code
_entity_poly.pdbx_strand_id
1 'polypeptide(L)'
;MIVLFLLFQLIILNFAQAHSDQVLTFEEYFKSGKVEYTEKNWPDCVAFMKRANDDFKQYQDEMIACRQKCEKLIKPADKSEKLSMFHETSERALCIMRCKRDRLTERHPGVRKMDVYFDMMERKPYQYIHICYWQLGELAMAVQSAYTFLVANPEDRDILSSLNFYMKQPGFDNSMLIDMERKDYEAKFINGVEAYDEQDWGRCVHEFEFSLEKSLKEDEKCRLLCQDKIDWTLSDVNPDIEVLFASIRASIVQCEQNCLYKLARINGYNVGNLIAAHYEYLHFCQFKLSRGSEACQSVANYLLFDDNPLMRRNKYFYLKQYGKLELFVPEEKIIRVYAQRAIEKRYLDFIDQRFRFDENNELKPEQADDHNPLNTQIHIEDNFAYEQVPEILKDPKECKILRSALPETQLQPFLEELGQRVKKLWPNSKFESVSCGSEVREAKCPRAIVLSAENSDCGEWLGRWFSGCAVVFCD
;
A
#
# COMPACT_ATOMS: atom_id res chain seq x y z
N MET A 1 -15.58 -63.86 -32.96
CA MET A 1 -16.07 -62.47 -33.20
C MET A 1 -16.66 -61.85 -31.93
N ILE A 2 -17.51 -62.55 -31.18
CA ILE A 2 -18.12 -62.05 -29.92
C ILE A 2 -17.08 -61.84 -28.79
N VAL A 3 -16.07 -62.72 -28.68
CA VAL A 3 -15.01 -62.61 -27.66
C VAL A 3 -14.11 -61.39 -27.87
N LEU A 4 -13.83 -61.01 -29.12
CA LEU A 4 -13.07 -59.80 -29.45
C LEU A 4 -13.86 -58.52 -29.14
N PHE A 5 -15.18 -58.54 -29.31
CA PHE A 5 -16.05 -57.41 -28.99
C PHE A 5 -16.16 -57.17 -27.48
N LEU A 6 -16.22 -58.24 -26.69
CA LEU A 6 -16.21 -58.16 -25.22
C LEU A 6 -14.86 -57.70 -24.67
N LEU A 7 -13.74 -58.14 -25.26
CA LEU A 7 -12.40 -57.64 -24.90
C LEU A 7 -12.21 -56.16 -25.27
N PHE A 8 -12.74 -55.73 -26.42
CA PHE A 8 -12.69 -54.32 -26.83
C PHE A 8 -13.56 -53.43 -25.93
N GLN A 9 -14.73 -53.91 -25.49
CA GLN A 9 -15.55 -53.20 -24.50
C GLN A 9 -14.91 -53.16 -23.11
N LEU A 10 -14.23 -54.22 -22.67
CA LEU A 10 -13.43 -54.22 -21.43
C LEU A 10 -12.24 -53.26 -21.48
N ILE A 11 -11.63 -53.06 -22.65
CA ILE A 11 -10.58 -52.06 -22.84
C ILE A 11 -11.18 -50.66 -22.80
N ILE A 12 -12.31 -50.40 -23.47
CA ILE A 12 -13.00 -49.09 -23.43
C ILE A 12 -13.52 -48.75 -22.02
N LEU A 13 -14.06 -49.74 -21.28
CA LEU A 13 -14.48 -49.56 -19.88
C LEU A 13 -13.28 -49.33 -18.95
N ASN A 14 -12.14 -49.99 -19.17
CA ASN A 14 -10.92 -49.72 -18.39
C ASN A 14 -10.27 -48.36 -18.74
N PHE A 15 -10.35 -47.90 -19.99
CA PHE A 15 -9.90 -46.55 -20.37
C PHE A 15 -10.84 -45.46 -19.86
N ALA A 16 -12.15 -45.72 -19.79
CA ALA A 16 -13.11 -44.79 -19.19
C ALA A 16 -13.01 -44.71 -17.65
N GLN A 17 -12.37 -45.68 -17.01
CA GLN A 17 -12.24 -45.77 -15.55
C GLN A 17 -10.86 -45.31 -15.03
N ALA A 18 -10.01 -44.75 -15.91
CA ALA A 18 -8.67 -44.22 -15.60
C ALA A 18 -8.52 -42.70 -15.75
N HIS A 19 -9.62 -41.95 -15.88
CA HIS A 19 -9.64 -40.52 -15.56
C HIS A 19 -10.50 -40.32 -14.31
N SER A 20 -9.94 -40.72 -13.17
CA SER A 20 -10.23 -39.97 -11.95
C SER A 20 -9.83 -38.53 -12.27
N ASP A 21 -10.80 -37.62 -12.41
CA ASP A 21 -10.57 -36.18 -12.31
C ASP A 21 -9.97 -35.92 -10.92
N GLN A 22 -8.67 -36.15 -10.78
CA GLN A 22 -7.93 -35.86 -9.57
C GLN A 22 -7.91 -34.34 -9.49
N VAL A 23 -8.77 -33.79 -8.64
CA VAL A 23 -8.80 -32.35 -8.40
C VAL A 23 -7.51 -32.00 -7.67
N LEU A 24 -6.64 -31.25 -8.33
CA LEU A 24 -5.37 -30.80 -7.80
C LEU A 24 -5.54 -29.47 -7.06
N THR A 25 -4.71 -29.25 -6.04
CA THR A 25 -4.61 -27.96 -5.34
C THR A 25 -3.75 -26.97 -6.13
N PHE A 26 -3.80 -25.66 -5.81
CA PHE A 26 -2.89 -24.67 -6.40
C PHE A 26 -1.41 -25.04 -6.20
N GLU A 27 -1.06 -25.69 -5.07
CA GLU A 27 0.31 -26.16 -4.81
C GLU A 27 0.72 -27.28 -5.77
N GLU A 28 -0.21 -28.20 -6.04
CA GLU A 28 -0.01 -29.33 -6.95
C GLU A 28 0.01 -28.85 -8.40
N TYR A 29 -0.89 -27.94 -8.79
CA TYR A 29 -0.87 -27.30 -10.09
C TYR A 29 0.43 -26.52 -10.33
N PHE A 30 0.88 -25.73 -9.37
CA PHE A 30 2.13 -24.98 -9.50
C PHE A 30 3.33 -25.92 -9.62
N LYS A 31 3.35 -27.01 -8.85
CA LYS A 31 4.38 -28.05 -8.96
C LYS A 31 4.38 -28.70 -10.34
N SER A 32 3.22 -29.15 -10.83
CA SER A 32 3.08 -29.76 -12.16
C SER A 32 3.49 -28.80 -13.27
N GLY A 33 3.08 -27.53 -13.20
CA GLY A 33 3.51 -26.51 -14.16
C GLY A 33 5.03 -26.34 -14.24
N LYS A 34 5.75 -26.45 -13.11
CA LYS A 34 7.23 -26.41 -13.11
C LYS A 34 7.86 -27.66 -13.74
N VAL A 35 7.23 -28.82 -13.58
CA VAL A 35 7.65 -30.06 -14.24
C VAL A 35 7.48 -29.90 -15.76
N GLU A 36 6.30 -29.52 -16.23
CA GLU A 36 6.03 -29.33 -17.65
C GLU A 36 6.94 -28.24 -18.27
N TYR A 37 7.23 -27.17 -17.53
CA TYR A 37 8.21 -26.16 -17.94
C TYR A 37 9.60 -26.77 -18.17
N THR A 38 10.05 -27.62 -17.24
CA THR A 38 11.37 -28.29 -17.31
C THR A 38 11.41 -29.30 -18.46
N GLU A 39 10.31 -30.01 -18.69
CA GLU A 39 10.13 -30.97 -19.78
C GLU A 39 9.87 -30.31 -21.15
N LYS A 40 9.76 -28.97 -21.18
CA LYS A 40 9.48 -28.16 -22.38
C LYS A 40 8.11 -28.45 -23.00
N ASN A 41 7.17 -28.94 -22.21
CA ASN A 41 5.78 -29.07 -22.60
C ASN A 41 5.05 -27.75 -22.34
N TRP A 42 5.21 -26.80 -23.27
CA TRP A 42 4.74 -25.43 -23.11
C TRP A 42 3.22 -25.29 -22.96
N PRO A 43 2.37 -26.04 -23.69
CA PRO A 43 0.91 -25.97 -23.50
C PRO A 43 0.48 -26.34 -22.08
N ASP A 44 1.00 -27.45 -21.54
CA ASP A 44 0.60 -27.91 -20.21
C ASP A 44 1.25 -27.07 -19.09
N CYS A 45 2.46 -26.53 -19.31
CA CYS A 45 3.04 -25.49 -18.45
C CYS A 45 2.05 -24.33 -18.24
N VAL A 46 1.54 -23.76 -19.34
CA VAL A 46 0.58 -22.64 -19.28
C VAL A 46 -0.70 -23.09 -18.58
N ALA A 47 -1.25 -24.25 -18.96
CA ALA A 47 -2.50 -24.75 -18.43
C ALA A 47 -2.45 -24.94 -16.91
N PHE A 48 -1.41 -25.61 -16.40
CA PHE A 48 -1.26 -25.85 -14.97
C PHE A 48 -0.98 -24.57 -14.18
N MET A 49 -0.11 -23.68 -14.69
CA MET A 49 0.19 -22.42 -13.99
C MET A 49 -1.02 -21.50 -13.89
N LYS A 50 -1.84 -21.40 -14.94
CA LYS A 50 -3.10 -20.64 -14.89
C LYS A 50 -4.10 -21.23 -13.90
N ARG A 51 -4.25 -22.56 -13.90
CA ARG A 51 -5.10 -23.23 -12.90
C ARG A 51 -4.61 -23.01 -11.47
N ALA A 52 -3.29 -22.94 -11.26
CA ALA A 52 -2.73 -22.59 -9.95
C ALA A 52 -3.15 -21.18 -9.51
N ASN A 53 -3.07 -20.19 -10.41
CA ASN A 53 -3.50 -18.82 -10.11
C ASN A 53 -5.00 -18.73 -9.79
N ASP A 54 -5.84 -19.39 -10.59
CA ASP A 54 -7.30 -19.37 -10.40
C ASP A 54 -7.71 -20.07 -9.10
N ASP A 55 -7.14 -21.24 -8.82
CA ASP A 55 -7.39 -21.98 -7.57
C ASP A 55 -6.91 -21.21 -6.33
N PHE A 56 -5.77 -20.51 -6.44
CA PHE A 56 -5.26 -19.66 -5.36
C PHE A 56 -6.18 -18.47 -5.04
N LYS A 57 -6.74 -17.82 -6.07
CA LYS A 57 -7.74 -16.75 -5.89
C LYS A 57 -8.99 -17.29 -5.20
N GLN A 58 -9.50 -18.44 -5.65
CA GLN A 58 -10.65 -19.09 -5.03
C GLN A 58 -10.39 -19.44 -3.56
N TYR A 59 -9.20 -19.95 -3.24
CA TYR A 59 -8.79 -20.18 -1.85
C TYR A 59 -8.86 -18.89 -1.01
N GLN A 60 -8.29 -17.78 -1.51
CA GLN A 60 -8.33 -16.49 -0.80
C GLN A 60 -9.78 -16.01 -0.58
N ASP A 61 -10.64 -16.12 -1.59
CA ASP A 61 -12.03 -15.70 -1.52
C ASP A 61 -12.83 -16.50 -0.48
N GLU A 62 -12.66 -17.82 -0.43
CA GLU A 62 -13.33 -18.67 0.57
C GLU A 62 -12.83 -18.37 2.00
N MET A 63 -11.54 -18.09 2.14
CA MET A 63 -10.95 -17.68 3.42
C MET A 63 -11.53 -16.35 3.92
N ILE A 64 -11.59 -15.34 3.05
CA ILE A 64 -12.20 -14.04 3.35
C ILE A 64 -13.68 -14.23 3.71
N ALA A 65 -14.43 -15.00 2.92
CA ALA A 65 -15.85 -15.24 3.14
C ALA A 65 -16.11 -15.90 4.51
N CYS A 66 -15.29 -16.87 4.91
CA CYS A 66 -15.38 -17.49 6.23
C CYS A 66 -15.08 -16.50 7.36
N ARG A 67 -14.04 -15.67 7.22
CA ARG A 67 -13.67 -14.67 8.23
C ARG A 67 -14.78 -13.64 8.41
N GLN A 68 -15.29 -13.06 7.32
CA GLN A 68 -16.40 -12.09 7.35
C GLN A 68 -17.68 -12.69 7.94
N LYS A 69 -18.03 -13.93 7.56
CA LYS A 69 -19.19 -14.62 8.10
C LYS A 69 -19.08 -14.76 9.62
N CYS A 70 -17.95 -15.26 10.11
CA CYS A 70 -17.77 -15.51 11.53
C CYS A 70 -17.65 -14.23 12.35
N GLU A 71 -17.04 -13.18 11.82
CA GLU A 71 -17.01 -11.86 12.47
C GLU A 71 -18.40 -11.27 12.68
N LYS A 72 -19.32 -11.46 11.73
CA LYS A 72 -20.71 -10.99 11.84
C LYS A 72 -21.58 -11.83 12.78
N LEU A 73 -21.29 -13.12 12.91
CA LEU A 73 -22.11 -14.04 13.70
C LEU A 73 -21.81 -13.99 15.19
N ILE A 74 -20.55 -13.80 15.56
CA ILE A 74 -20.10 -13.85 16.96
C ILE A 74 -20.35 -12.51 17.65
N LYS A 75 -20.98 -12.56 18.82
CA LYS A 75 -21.27 -11.37 19.62
C LYS A 75 -20.07 -11.02 20.51
N PRO A 76 -19.75 -9.73 20.69
CA PRO A 76 -18.69 -9.32 21.61
C PRO A 76 -18.97 -9.80 23.04
N ALA A 77 -17.94 -10.31 23.71
CA ALA A 77 -17.97 -10.68 25.12
C ALA A 77 -18.05 -9.46 26.04
N ASP A 78 -18.46 -9.71 27.28
CA ASP A 78 -18.24 -8.77 28.37
C ASP A 78 -16.74 -8.75 28.71
N LYS A 79 -16.11 -7.58 28.51
CA LYS A 79 -14.67 -7.39 28.73
C LYS A 79 -14.26 -7.46 30.20
N SER A 80 -15.22 -7.38 31.13
CA SER A 80 -14.94 -7.46 32.57
C SER A 80 -14.70 -8.88 33.05
N GLU A 81 -15.13 -9.91 32.30
CA GLU A 81 -15.01 -11.31 32.69
C GLU A 81 -14.14 -12.12 31.72
N LYS A 82 -13.00 -12.61 32.23
CA LYS A 82 -11.96 -13.25 31.42
C LYS A 82 -12.46 -14.49 30.68
N LEU A 83 -13.28 -15.32 31.32
CA LEU A 83 -13.82 -16.52 30.68
C LEU A 83 -14.82 -16.19 29.56
N SER A 84 -15.50 -15.04 29.63
CA SER A 84 -16.38 -14.59 28.55
C SER A 84 -15.58 -14.29 27.27
N MET A 85 -14.45 -13.59 27.38
CA MET A 85 -13.56 -13.32 26.24
C MET A 85 -12.96 -14.60 25.64
N PHE A 86 -12.61 -15.58 26.49
CA PHE A 86 -12.14 -16.88 26.03
C PHE A 86 -13.24 -17.67 25.31
N HIS A 87 -14.47 -17.57 25.79
CA HIS A 87 -15.62 -18.18 25.12
C HIS A 87 -15.85 -17.56 23.74
N GLU A 88 -15.88 -16.22 23.63
CA GLU A 88 -15.99 -15.53 22.32
C GLU A 88 -14.90 -16.00 21.34
N THR A 89 -13.65 -16.08 21.81
CA THR A 89 -12.53 -16.56 21.00
C THR A 89 -12.75 -18.00 20.54
N SER A 90 -13.27 -18.86 21.42
CA SER A 90 -13.58 -20.26 21.14
C SER A 90 -14.74 -20.41 20.16
N GLU A 91 -15.80 -19.59 20.28
CA GLU A 91 -16.91 -19.57 19.34
C GLU A 91 -16.46 -19.13 17.95
N ARG A 92 -15.61 -18.10 17.87
CA ARG A 92 -15.02 -17.63 16.62
C ARG A 92 -14.16 -18.72 15.99
N ALA A 93 -13.30 -19.37 16.75
CA ALA A 93 -12.47 -20.49 16.28
C ALA A 93 -13.34 -21.64 15.75
N LEU A 94 -14.37 -22.04 16.49
CA LEU A 94 -15.30 -23.09 16.08
C LEU A 94 -16.07 -22.74 14.80
N CYS A 95 -16.51 -21.48 14.67
CA CYS A 95 -17.14 -20.98 13.46
C CYS A 95 -16.20 -21.08 12.25
N ILE A 96 -14.95 -20.63 12.40
CA ILE A 96 -13.95 -20.67 11.33
C ILE A 96 -13.63 -22.12 10.94
N MET A 97 -13.42 -23.02 11.91
CA MET A 97 -13.16 -24.44 11.63
C MET A 97 -14.31 -25.09 10.86
N ARG A 98 -15.56 -24.83 11.26
CA ARG A 98 -16.74 -25.34 10.56
C ARG A 98 -16.84 -24.74 9.15
N CYS A 99 -16.67 -23.43 9.02
CA CYS A 99 -16.74 -22.77 7.73
C CYS A 99 -15.67 -23.29 6.76
N LYS A 100 -14.41 -23.40 7.22
CA LYS A 100 -13.31 -23.96 6.44
C LYS A 100 -13.61 -25.39 6.04
N ARG A 101 -14.09 -26.25 6.94
CA ARG A 101 -14.46 -27.63 6.58
C ARG A 101 -15.55 -27.67 5.51
N ASP A 102 -16.52 -26.76 5.56
CA ASP A 102 -17.64 -26.74 4.62
C ASP A 102 -17.26 -26.09 3.27
N ARG A 103 -16.32 -25.14 3.25
CA ARG A 103 -15.87 -24.38 2.05
C ARG A 103 -14.61 -24.94 1.41
N LEU A 104 -13.61 -25.27 2.22
CA LEU A 104 -12.35 -25.92 1.81
C LEU A 104 -12.57 -27.43 1.83
N THR A 105 -13.19 -27.92 0.76
CA THR A 105 -13.49 -29.35 0.59
C THR A 105 -12.21 -30.17 0.38
N GLU A 106 -12.31 -31.50 0.39
CA GLU A 106 -11.18 -32.38 0.03
C GLU A 106 -10.59 -32.08 -1.36
N ARG A 107 -11.39 -31.45 -2.23
CA ARG A 107 -11.00 -30.99 -3.58
C ARG A 107 -10.21 -29.68 -3.57
N HIS A 108 -10.35 -28.86 -2.52
CA HIS A 108 -9.65 -27.59 -2.32
C HIS A 108 -9.23 -27.48 -0.84
N PRO A 109 -8.26 -28.29 -0.38
CA PRO A 109 -7.84 -28.28 1.01
C PRO A 109 -7.14 -26.95 1.36
N GLY A 110 -7.01 -26.68 2.67
CA GLY A 110 -6.19 -25.56 3.14
C GLY A 110 -4.72 -25.70 2.70
N VAL A 111 -4.01 -24.56 2.69
CA VAL A 111 -2.58 -24.46 2.36
C VAL A 111 -1.77 -25.45 3.19
N ARG A 112 -0.99 -26.32 2.53
CA ARG A 112 -0.10 -27.26 3.21
C ARG A 112 1.29 -26.68 3.41
N LYS A 113 1.78 -25.92 2.43
CA LYS A 113 3.10 -25.29 2.47
C LYS A 113 3.02 -23.79 2.26
N MET A 114 3.56 -23.07 3.25
CA MET A 114 3.46 -21.61 3.29
C MET A 114 4.41 -20.92 2.28
N ASP A 115 5.50 -21.58 1.90
CA ASP A 115 6.42 -21.13 0.84
C ASP A 115 5.68 -20.96 -0.50
N VAL A 116 4.87 -21.95 -0.89
CA VAL A 116 4.10 -21.87 -2.14
C VAL A 116 3.05 -20.76 -2.06
N TYR A 117 2.42 -20.53 -0.92
CA TYR A 117 1.52 -19.39 -0.74
C TYR A 117 2.24 -18.05 -1.00
N PHE A 118 3.47 -17.89 -0.48
CA PHE A 118 4.26 -16.68 -0.72
C PHE A 118 4.68 -16.57 -2.19
N ASP A 119 5.08 -17.67 -2.83
CA ASP A 119 5.36 -17.71 -4.28
C ASP A 119 4.16 -17.23 -5.11
N MET A 120 2.95 -17.67 -4.76
CA MET A 120 1.71 -17.22 -5.44
C MET A 120 1.45 -15.73 -5.19
N MET A 121 1.67 -15.23 -3.96
CA MET A 121 1.53 -13.82 -3.62
C MET A 121 2.51 -12.92 -4.36
N GLU A 122 3.72 -13.41 -4.60
CA GLU A 122 4.77 -12.76 -5.39
C GLU A 122 4.57 -12.91 -6.90
N ARG A 123 3.43 -13.50 -7.33
CA ARG A 123 3.08 -13.74 -8.74
C ARG A 123 4.09 -14.64 -9.49
N LYS A 124 4.84 -15.51 -8.79
CA LYS A 124 5.87 -16.37 -9.41
C LYS A 124 5.39 -17.28 -10.53
N PRO A 125 4.13 -17.77 -10.59
CA PRO A 125 3.65 -18.50 -11.77
C PRO A 125 3.87 -17.75 -13.08
N TYR A 126 3.75 -16.42 -13.07
CA TYR A 126 3.95 -15.60 -14.25
C TYR A 126 5.41 -15.58 -14.74
N GLN A 127 6.39 -15.82 -13.86
CA GLN A 127 7.81 -16.00 -14.20
C GLN A 127 8.04 -17.22 -15.12
N TYR A 128 7.15 -18.22 -15.07
CA TYR A 128 7.20 -19.39 -15.96
C TYR A 128 6.30 -19.21 -17.18
N ILE A 129 5.08 -18.73 -16.95
CA ILE A 129 4.05 -18.59 -17.98
C ILE A 129 4.55 -17.73 -19.16
N HIS A 130 5.28 -16.63 -18.90
CA HIS A 130 5.76 -15.75 -19.98
C HIS A 130 6.71 -16.46 -20.95
N ILE A 131 7.57 -17.34 -20.43
CA ILE A 131 8.49 -18.14 -21.24
C ILE A 131 7.71 -19.20 -22.01
N CYS A 132 6.74 -19.87 -21.36
CA CYS A 132 5.92 -20.89 -22.03
C CYS A 132 5.13 -20.29 -23.21
N TYR A 133 4.51 -19.12 -23.06
CA TYR A 133 3.85 -18.43 -24.18
C TYR A 133 4.82 -17.99 -25.28
N TRP A 134 6.01 -17.52 -24.91
CA TRP A 134 7.03 -17.17 -25.90
C TRP A 134 7.42 -18.37 -26.77
N GLN A 135 7.62 -19.54 -26.16
CA GLN A 135 7.94 -20.77 -26.87
C GLN A 135 6.80 -21.29 -27.75
N LEU A 136 5.56 -20.93 -27.44
CA LEU A 136 4.38 -21.19 -28.27
C LEU A 136 4.19 -20.19 -29.42
N GLY A 137 5.01 -19.13 -29.49
CA GLY A 137 4.87 -18.06 -30.47
C GLY A 137 3.79 -17.03 -30.13
N GLU A 138 3.27 -17.03 -28.90
CA GLU A 138 2.23 -16.10 -28.44
C GLU A 138 2.84 -14.85 -27.80
N LEU A 139 3.37 -13.95 -28.63
CA LEU A 139 4.07 -12.74 -28.16
C LEU A 139 3.23 -11.89 -27.19
N ALA A 140 1.95 -11.64 -27.51
CA ALA A 140 1.09 -10.80 -26.67
C ALA A 140 0.92 -11.38 -25.26
N MET A 141 0.68 -12.70 -25.15
CA MET A 141 0.52 -13.36 -23.86
C MET A 141 1.84 -13.46 -23.08
N ALA A 142 2.97 -13.61 -23.79
CA ALA A 142 4.29 -13.56 -23.18
C ALA A 142 4.56 -12.17 -22.56
N VAL A 143 4.30 -11.09 -23.30
CA VAL A 143 4.45 -9.71 -22.81
C VAL A 143 3.55 -9.45 -21.61
N GLN A 144 2.25 -9.77 -21.69
CA GLN A 144 1.32 -9.57 -20.59
C GLN A 144 1.75 -10.34 -19.33
N SER A 145 2.21 -11.58 -19.49
CA SER A 145 2.64 -12.41 -18.36
C SER A 145 3.90 -11.86 -17.72
N ALA A 146 4.86 -11.45 -18.54
CA ALA A 146 6.08 -10.85 -18.03
C ALA A 146 5.82 -9.51 -17.34
N TYR A 147 4.94 -8.68 -17.89
CA TYR A 147 4.55 -7.41 -17.29
C TYR A 147 3.78 -7.60 -15.97
N THR A 148 2.87 -8.58 -15.91
CA THR A 148 2.15 -8.96 -14.68
C THR A 148 3.11 -9.35 -13.54
N PHE A 149 4.21 -10.06 -13.85
CA PHE A 149 5.24 -10.40 -12.88
C PHE A 149 6.09 -9.18 -12.48
N LEU A 150 6.49 -8.35 -13.45
CA LEU A 150 7.26 -7.12 -13.22
C LEU A 150 6.53 -6.14 -12.30
N VAL A 151 5.22 -5.97 -12.45
CA VAL A 151 4.43 -5.06 -11.60
C VAL A 151 4.54 -5.42 -10.10
N ALA A 152 4.58 -6.72 -9.77
CA ALA A 152 4.81 -7.17 -8.40
C ALA A 152 6.30 -7.07 -8.01
N ASN A 153 7.21 -7.32 -8.96
CA ASN A 153 8.66 -7.46 -8.76
C ASN A 153 9.46 -6.49 -9.67
N PRO A 154 9.39 -5.17 -9.45
CA PRO A 154 9.93 -4.15 -10.37
C PRO A 154 11.46 -4.14 -10.46
N GLU A 155 12.15 -4.73 -9.48
CA GLU A 155 13.62 -4.80 -9.44
C GLU A 155 14.20 -6.12 -10.00
N ASP A 156 13.33 -7.05 -10.44
CA ASP A 156 13.78 -8.33 -10.99
C ASP A 156 14.47 -8.13 -12.34
N ARG A 157 15.75 -8.52 -12.41
CA ARG A 157 16.59 -8.26 -13.60
C ARG A 157 16.24 -9.17 -14.78
N ASP A 158 15.81 -10.40 -14.50
CA ASP A 158 15.55 -11.39 -15.52
C ASP A 158 14.27 -11.05 -16.29
N ILE A 159 13.24 -10.57 -15.60
CA ILE A 159 12.00 -10.15 -16.24
C ILE A 159 12.17 -8.84 -17.01
N LEU A 160 12.96 -7.89 -16.49
CA LEU A 160 13.31 -6.66 -17.22
C LEU A 160 14.06 -6.98 -18.51
N SER A 161 15.00 -7.92 -18.47
CA SER A 161 15.71 -8.40 -19.67
C SER A 161 14.75 -9.04 -20.67
N SER A 162 13.85 -9.90 -20.19
CA SER A 162 12.86 -10.60 -21.01
C SER A 162 11.88 -9.64 -21.69
N LEU A 163 11.33 -8.66 -20.96
CA LEU A 163 10.45 -7.63 -21.52
C LEU A 163 11.19 -6.77 -22.55
N ASN A 164 12.40 -6.31 -22.25
CA ASN A 164 13.23 -5.57 -23.21
C ASN A 164 13.49 -6.36 -24.50
N PHE A 165 13.61 -7.68 -24.40
CA PHE A 165 13.70 -8.55 -25.56
C PHE A 165 12.37 -8.65 -26.32
N TYR A 166 11.24 -8.86 -25.64
CA TYR A 166 9.92 -8.94 -26.27
C TYR A 166 9.51 -7.64 -26.97
N MET A 167 9.81 -6.50 -26.36
CA MET A 167 9.51 -5.17 -26.92
C MET A 167 10.24 -4.87 -28.23
N LYS A 168 11.31 -5.63 -28.56
CA LYS A 168 12.06 -5.51 -29.82
C LYS A 168 11.55 -6.47 -30.90
N GLN A 169 10.61 -7.36 -30.59
CA GLN A 169 10.14 -8.35 -31.55
C GLN A 169 9.13 -7.73 -32.53
N PRO A 170 9.09 -8.22 -33.78
CA PRO A 170 8.03 -7.85 -34.72
C PRO A 170 6.65 -8.16 -34.14
N GLY A 171 5.74 -7.20 -34.21
CA GLY A 171 4.37 -7.35 -33.71
C GLY A 171 4.16 -6.91 -32.26
N PHE A 172 5.19 -6.42 -31.56
CA PHE A 172 4.99 -5.75 -30.27
C PHE A 172 4.20 -4.45 -30.42
N ASP A 173 3.28 -4.21 -29.49
CA ASP A 173 2.56 -2.94 -29.31
C ASP A 173 2.47 -2.59 -27.82
N ASN A 174 2.51 -1.30 -27.49
CA ASN A 174 2.44 -0.84 -26.09
C ASN A 174 1.13 -1.25 -25.40
N SER A 175 0.05 -1.47 -26.14
CA SER A 175 -1.22 -1.98 -25.61
C SER A 175 -1.11 -3.41 -25.07
N MET A 176 0.00 -4.12 -25.31
CA MET A 176 0.25 -5.45 -24.75
C MET A 176 0.77 -5.41 -23.31
N LEU A 177 1.16 -4.24 -22.79
CA LEU A 177 1.63 -4.06 -21.41
C LEU A 177 0.44 -4.02 -20.43
N ILE A 178 -0.19 -5.17 -20.23
CA ILE A 178 -1.37 -5.34 -19.38
C ILE A 178 -1.00 -6.19 -18.17
N ASP A 179 -1.26 -5.66 -16.97
CA ASP A 179 -1.23 -6.46 -15.76
C ASP A 179 -2.52 -7.28 -15.67
N MET A 180 -2.41 -8.59 -15.85
CA MET A 180 -3.54 -9.53 -15.79
C MET A 180 -4.09 -9.72 -14.37
N GLU A 181 -3.35 -9.31 -13.34
CA GLU A 181 -3.74 -9.35 -11.94
C GLU A 181 -4.18 -7.98 -11.40
N ARG A 182 -4.26 -6.97 -12.28
CA ARG A 182 -4.64 -5.61 -11.91
C ARG A 182 -5.99 -5.60 -11.18
N LYS A 183 -6.01 -5.02 -9.99
CA LYS A 183 -7.23 -4.87 -9.20
C LYS A 183 -8.00 -3.61 -9.59
N ASP A 184 -9.29 -3.59 -9.27
CA ASP A 184 -10.20 -2.47 -9.55
C ASP A 184 -9.66 -1.14 -9.01
N TYR A 185 -9.13 -1.11 -7.79
CA TYR A 185 -8.64 0.14 -7.18
C TYR A 185 -7.46 0.72 -7.97
N GLU A 186 -6.53 -0.11 -8.43
CA GLU A 186 -5.38 0.34 -9.24
C GLU A 186 -5.85 0.89 -10.58
N ALA A 187 -6.77 0.20 -11.26
CA ALA A 187 -7.33 0.69 -12.51
C ALA A 187 -8.02 2.05 -12.32
N LYS A 188 -8.76 2.23 -11.22
CA LYS A 188 -9.40 3.50 -10.88
C LYS A 188 -8.40 4.59 -10.55
N PHE A 189 -7.34 4.28 -9.82
CA PHE A 189 -6.27 5.24 -9.54
C PHE A 189 -5.58 5.71 -10.82
N ILE A 190 -5.22 4.78 -11.71
CA ILE A 190 -4.57 5.09 -13.00
C ILE A 190 -5.49 5.97 -13.85
N ASN A 191 -6.77 5.61 -13.99
CA ASN A 191 -7.75 6.44 -14.70
C ASN A 191 -7.91 7.84 -14.08
N GLY A 192 -7.78 7.96 -12.76
CA GLY A 192 -7.80 9.23 -12.04
C GLY A 192 -6.59 10.11 -12.38
N VAL A 193 -5.39 9.52 -12.45
CA VAL A 193 -4.17 10.21 -12.89
C VAL A 193 -4.29 10.63 -14.35
N GLU A 194 -4.78 9.77 -15.24
CA GLU A 194 -5.04 10.11 -16.63
C GLU A 194 -6.02 11.29 -16.75
N ALA A 195 -7.13 11.26 -16.00
CA ALA A 195 -8.11 12.36 -15.98
C ALA A 195 -7.52 13.66 -15.41
N TYR A 196 -6.61 13.57 -14.43
CA TYR A 196 -5.88 14.71 -13.91
C TYR A 196 -4.98 15.34 -14.99
N ASP A 197 -4.23 14.52 -15.73
CA ASP A 197 -3.34 14.96 -16.82
C ASP A 197 -4.14 15.55 -18.00
N GLU A 198 -5.30 14.97 -18.31
CA GLU A 198 -6.27 15.46 -19.30
C GLU A 198 -7.04 16.71 -18.83
N GLN A 199 -6.90 17.11 -17.56
CA GLN A 199 -7.65 18.20 -16.91
C GLN A 199 -9.18 17.99 -16.89
N ASP A 200 -9.64 16.74 -17.01
CA ASP A 200 -11.03 16.36 -16.75
C ASP A 200 -11.25 16.24 -15.24
N TRP A 201 -11.44 17.39 -14.58
CA TRP A 201 -11.55 17.46 -13.13
C TRP A 201 -12.77 16.69 -12.58
N GLY A 202 -13.85 16.59 -13.36
CA GLY A 202 -15.05 15.85 -12.98
C GLY A 202 -14.78 14.35 -12.92
N ARG A 203 -14.16 13.81 -13.97
CA ARG A 203 -13.71 12.41 -14.01
C ARG A 203 -12.62 12.16 -12.97
N CYS A 204 -11.69 13.08 -12.78
CA CYS A 204 -10.63 12.97 -11.76
C CYS A 204 -11.22 12.71 -10.37
N VAL A 205 -12.14 13.57 -9.91
CA VAL A 205 -12.78 13.39 -8.59
C VAL A 205 -13.48 12.03 -8.50
N HIS A 206 -14.28 11.69 -9.52
CA HIS A 206 -15.00 10.42 -9.55
C HIS A 206 -14.06 9.21 -9.47
N GLU A 207 -13.03 9.14 -10.30
CA GLU A 207 -12.14 7.98 -10.34
C GLU A 207 -11.33 7.83 -9.05
N PHE A 208 -10.87 8.92 -8.43
CA PHE A 208 -10.16 8.85 -7.15
C PHE A 208 -11.05 8.51 -5.96
N GLU A 209 -12.31 8.99 -5.92
CA GLU A 209 -13.26 8.60 -4.86
C GLU A 209 -13.55 7.09 -4.92
N PHE A 210 -13.80 6.57 -6.13
CA PHE A 210 -14.01 5.14 -6.35
C PHE A 210 -12.75 4.32 -6.07
N SER A 211 -11.58 4.83 -6.47
CA SER A 211 -10.28 4.21 -6.16
C SER A 211 -10.06 4.09 -4.65
N LEU A 212 -10.37 5.15 -3.88
CA LEU A 212 -10.21 5.14 -2.43
C LEU A 212 -11.17 4.15 -1.77
N GLU A 213 -12.45 4.15 -2.17
CA GLU A 213 -13.44 3.20 -1.66
C GLU A 213 -12.99 1.74 -1.90
N LYS A 214 -12.52 1.45 -3.12
CA LYS A 214 -12.03 0.12 -3.50
C LYS A 214 -10.74 -0.23 -2.76
N SER A 215 -9.82 0.71 -2.59
CA SER A 215 -8.58 0.51 -1.82
C SER A 215 -8.88 0.10 -0.38
N LEU A 216 -9.83 0.77 0.29
CA LEU A 216 -10.21 0.43 1.66
C LEU A 216 -10.85 -0.96 1.75
N LYS A 217 -11.64 -1.37 0.76
CA LYS A 217 -12.18 -2.75 0.68
C LYS A 217 -11.09 -3.80 0.47
N GLU A 218 -10.10 -3.52 -0.37
CA GLU A 218 -8.97 -4.43 -0.56
C GLU A 218 -8.06 -4.48 0.67
N ASP A 219 -7.94 -3.37 1.41
CA ASP A 219 -7.26 -3.35 2.70
C ASP A 219 -7.95 -4.27 3.72
N GLU A 220 -9.27 -4.15 3.87
CA GLU A 220 -10.07 -5.05 4.72
C GLU A 220 -9.86 -6.53 4.35
N LYS A 221 -9.92 -6.87 3.05
CA LYS A 221 -9.67 -8.24 2.56
C LYS A 221 -8.26 -8.71 2.90
N CYS A 222 -7.26 -7.88 2.66
CA CYS A 222 -5.86 -8.19 2.98
C CYS A 222 -5.68 -8.50 4.46
N ARG A 223 -6.29 -7.70 5.34
CA ARG A 223 -6.23 -7.88 6.79
C ARG A 223 -6.85 -9.21 7.23
N LEU A 224 -8.00 -9.58 6.68
CA LEU A 224 -8.64 -10.87 6.99
C LEU A 224 -7.76 -12.07 6.62
N LEU A 225 -6.95 -11.96 5.56
CA LEU A 225 -6.00 -12.99 5.14
C LEU A 225 -4.74 -13.04 6.01
N CYS A 226 -4.47 -12.05 6.88
CA CYS A 226 -3.30 -12.06 7.77
C CYS A 226 -3.46 -13.03 8.94
N GLN A 227 -4.68 -13.32 9.38
CA GLN A 227 -4.96 -14.14 10.57
C GLN A 227 -4.62 -15.64 10.43
N ASP A 228 -4.24 -16.08 9.22
CA ASP A 228 -3.83 -17.45 8.92
C ASP A 228 -2.31 -17.57 8.70
N LYS A 229 -1.57 -16.47 8.78
CA LYS A 229 -0.14 -16.38 8.49
C LYS A 229 0.67 -16.40 9.79
N ILE A 230 0.52 -17.48 10.54
CA ILE A 230 1.28 -17.69 11.77
C ILE A 230 2.65 -18.27 11.42
N ASP A 231 3.71 -17.60 11.87
CA ASP A 231 5.05 -18.15 11.80
C ASP A 231 5.29 -19.11 12.98
N TRP A 232 5.23 -20.42 12.69
CA TRP A 232 5.38 -21.45 13.71
C TRP A 232 6.83 -21.69 14.12
N THR A 233 7.84 -21.13 13.43
CA THR A 233 9.22 -21.24 13.91
C THR A 233 9.41 -20.57 15.28
N LEU A 234 8.47 -19.71 15.68
CA LEU A 234 8.43 -19.05 16.98
C LEU A 234 8.13 -20.01 18.15
N SER A 235 7.42 -21.13 17.92
CA SER A 235 7.10 -22.08 19.02
C SER A 235 8.30 -22.89 19.49
N ASP A 236 9.33 -23.03 18.64
CA ASP A 236 10.54 -23.78 18.96
C ASP A 236 11.53 -22.97 19.82
N VAL A 237 11.32 -21.64 19.93
CA VAL A 237 12.21 -20.72 20.65
C VAL A 237 11.85 -20.62 22.13
N ASN A 238 10.56 -20.48 22.45
CA ASN A 238 10.08 -20.40 23.83
C ASN A 238 8.66 -20.97 23.95
N PRO A 239 8.47 -22.05 24.74
CA PRO A 239 7.17 -22.69 24.91
C PRO A 239 6.23 -21.94 25.89
N ASP A 240 6.66 -20.83 26.49
CA ASP A 240 5.81 -20.00 27.35
C ASP A 240 4.62 -19.44 26.55
N ILE A 241 3.42 -19.63 27.11
CA ILE A 241 2.16 -19.33 26.42
C ILE A 241 1.98 -17.83 26.14
N GLU A 242 2.43 -16.96 27.04
CA GLU A 242 2.28 -15.51 26.86
C GLU A 242 3.28 -14.99 25.83
N VAL A 243 4.51 -15.53 25.83
CA VAL A 243 5.53 -15.24 24.82
C VAL A 243 5.06 -15.69 23.43
N LEU A 244 4.50 -16.90 23.33
CA LEU A 244 3.96 -17.41 22.07
C LEU A 244 2.81 -16.54 21.57
N PHE A 245 1.84 -16.20 22.42
CA PHE A 245 0.72 -15.35 22.01
C PHE A 245 1.14 -13.94 21.64
N ALA A 246 2.10 -13.35 22.36
CA ALA A 246 2.65 -12.05 22.01
C ALA A 246 3.27 -12.08 20.60
N SER A 247 4.06 -13.11 20.30
CA SER A 247 4.74 -13.26 19.01
C SER A 247 3.76 -13.50 17.87
N ILE A 248 2.74 -14.36 18.07
CA ILE A 248 1.68 -14.60 17.07
C ILE A 248 0.89 -13.32 16.80
N ARG A 249 0.48 -12.59 17.84
CA ARG A 249 -0.26 -11.32 17.69
C ARG A 249 0.58 -10.27 16.97
N ALA A 250 1.86 -10.12 17.32
CA ALA A 250 2.77 -9.22 16.64
C ALA A 250 2.88 -9.54 15.14
N SER A 251 3.02 -10.81 14.78
CA SER A 251 3.07 -11.23 13.37
C SER A 251 1.78 -10.88 12.60
N ILE A 252 0.61 -11.15 13.20
CA ILE A 252 -0.68 -10.81 12.58
C ILE A 252 -0.81 -9.29 12.41
N VAL A 253 -0.56 -8.50 13.46
CA VAL A 253 -0.68 -7.04 13.40
C VAL A 253 0.34 -6.44 12.43
N GLN A 254 1.55 -7.00 12.34
CA GLN A 254 2.56 -6.58 11.36
C GLN A 254 2.11 -6.84 9.93
N CYS A 255 1.49 -7.99 9.67
CA CYS A 255 0.91 -8.30 8.37
C CYS A 255 -0.24 -7.32 8.04
N GLU A 256 -1.14 -7.08 8.98
CA GLU A 256 -2.27 -6.16 8.81
C GLU A 256 -1.80 -4.73 8.56
N GLN A 257 -0.82 -4.24 9.32
CA GLN A 257 -0.20 -2.92 9.17
C GLN A 257 0.42 -2.72 7.79
N ASN A 258 0.97 -3.78 7.20
CA ASN A 258 1.61 -3.74 5.88
C ASN A 258 0.64 -3.83 4.70
N CYS A 259 -0.67 -4.01 4.92
CA CYS A 259 -1.65 -4.14 3.83
C CYS A 259 -1.71 -2.88 2.94
N LEU A 260 -1.91 -1.69 3.52
CA LEU A 260 -1.92 -0.44 2.76
C LEU A 260 -0.60 -0.16 2.05
N TYR A 261 0.54 -0.54 2.65
CA TYR A 261 1.85 -0.42 2.00
C TYR A 261 1.94 -1.30 0.74
N LYS A 262 1.42 -2.52 0.79
CA LYS A 262 1.37 -3.40 -0.39
C LYS A 262 0.44 -2.84 -1.48
N LEU A 263 -0.70 -2.30 -1.09
CA LEU A 263 -1.66 -1.66 -2.01
C LEU A 263 -1.13 -0.33 -2.59
N ALA A 264 -0.16 0.31 -1.94
CA ALA A 264 0.47 1.53 -2.46
C ALA A 264 1.34 1.30 -3.71
N ARG A 265 1.56 0.04 -4.10
CA ARG A 265 2.24 -0.28 -5.36
C ARG A 265 1.24 -0.29 -6.50
N ILE A 266 1.17 0.80 -7.25
CA ILE A 266 0.25 0.97 -8.39
C ILE A 266 1.08 0.88 -9.67
N ASN A 267 0.76 -0.10 -10.51
CA ASN A 267 1.46 -0.33 -11.79
C ASN A 267 2.99 -0.45 -11.66
N GLY A 268 3.47 -1.05 -10.56
CA GLY A 268 4.89 -1.24 -10.26
C GLY A 268 5.57 -0.06 -9.53
N TYR A 269 4.89 1.07 -9.39
CA TYR A 269 5.40 2.25 -8.70
C TYR A 269 4.82 2.38 -7.29
N ASN A 270 5.66 2.70 -6.31
CA ASN A 270 5.19 2.96 -4.95
C ASN A 270 4.75 4.44 -4.83
N VAL A 271 3.47 4.69 -4.57
CA VAL A 271 2.92 6.05 -4.40
C VAL A 271 3.09 6.60 -2.97
N GLY A 272 3.77 5.87 -2.09
CA GLY A 272 3.98 6.27 -0.69
C GLY A 272 2.79 5.93 0.18
N ASN A 273 2.25 6.91 0.92
CA ASN A 273 1.04 6.69 1.69
C ASN A 273 -0.17 6.70 0.75
N LEU A 274 -0.75 5.53 0.49
CA LEU A 274 -1.85 5.37 -0.48
C LEU A 274 -3.03 6.31 -0.18
N ILE A 275 -3.46 6.44 1.08
CA ILE A 275 -4.62 7.27 1.43
C ILE A 275 -4.27 8.75 1.26
N ALA A 276 -3.09 9.19 1.69
CA ALA A 276 -2.62 10.56 1.47
C ALA A 276 -2.53 10.88 -0.03
N ALA A 277 -1.99 9.97 -0.84
CA ALA A 277 -1.89 10.15 -2.29
C ALA A 277 -3.28 10.36 -2.95
N HIS A 278 -4.30 9.60 -2.54
CA HIS A 278 -5.67 9.84 -3.01
C HIS A 278 -6.16 11.26 -2.65
N TYR A 279 -5.96 11.68 -1.40
CA TYR A 279 -6.42 12.99 -0.95
C TYR A 279 -5.62 14.16 -1.53
N GLU A 280 -4.38 13.95 -1.95
CA GLU A 280 -3.60 14.95 -2.69
C GLU A 280 -4.25 15.26 -4.05
N TYR A 281 -4.58 14.22 -4.82
CA TYR A 281 -5.28 14.37 -6.09
C TYR A 281 -6.72 14.88 -5.92
N LEU A 282 -7.48 14.31 -4.98
CA LEU A 282 -8.86 14.72 -4.70
C LEU A 282 -8.92 16.20 -4.34
N HIS A 283 -8.05 16.66 -3.42
CA HIS A 283 -7.94 18.06 -3.06
C HIS A 283 -7.76 18.96 -4.28
N PHE A 284 -6.81 18.64 -5.17
CA PHE A 284 -6.52 19.50 -6.32
C PHE A 284 -7.67 19.49 -7.33
N CYS A 285 -8.23 18.32 -7.64
CA CYS A 285 -9.35 18.22 -8.58
C CYS A 285 -10.62 18.91 -8.05
N GLN A 286 -10.92 18.79 -6.75
CA GLN A 286 -12.01 19.53 -6.10
C GLN A 286 -11.77 21.04 -6.12
N PHE A 287 -10.54 21.48 -5.87
CA PHE A 287 -10.16 22.90 -5.96
C PHE A 287 -10.39 23.46 -7.38
N LYS A 288 -9.99 22.72 -8.42
CA LYS A 288 -10.21 23.12 -9.82
C LYS A 288 -11.69 23.19 -10.21
N LEU A 289 -12.55 22.39 -9.58
CA LEU A 289 -14.00 22.48 -9.69
C LEU A 289 -14.65 23.56 -8.82
N SER A 290 -13.87 24.37 -8.12
CA SER A 290 -14.35 25.37 -7.15
C SER A 290 -15.17 24.75 -5.99
N ARG A 291 -14.92 23.48 -5.65
CA ARG A 291 -15.55 22.76 -4.53
C ARG A 291 -14.75 22.97 -3.24
N GLY A 292 -14.70 24.22 -2.76
CA GLY A 292 -13.82 24.62 -1.65
C GLY A 292 -14.03 23.84 -0.35
N SER A 293 -15.27 23.51 0.02
CA SER A 293 -15.54 22.73 1.25
C SER A 293 -14.98 21.30 1.16
N GLU A 294 -15.16 20.64 0.01
CA GLU A 294 -14.62 19.29 -0.23
C GLU A 294 -13.08 19.34 -0.26
N ALA A 295 -12.49 20.35 -0.91
CA ALA A 295 -11.05 20.54 -0.94
C ALA A 295 -10.45 20.73 0.47
N CYS A 296 -11.08 21.53 1.33
CA CYS A 296 -10.65 21.69 2.73
C CYS A 296 -10.77 20.38 3.55
N GLN A 297 -11.82 19.59 3.32
CA GLN A 297 -11.96 18.28 3.97
C GLN A 297 -10.90 17.29 3.47
N SER A 298 -10.59 17.27 2.18
CA SER A 298 -9.50 16.46 1.60
C SER A 298 -8.14 16.83 2.19
N VAL A 299 -7.87 18.12 2.40
CA VAL A 299 -6.67 18.59 3.13
C VAL A 299 -6.65 18.03 4.55
N ALA A 300 -7.77 18.09 5.28
CA ALA A 300 -7.85 17.56 6.63
C ALA A 300 -7.64 16.04 6.69
N ASN A 301 -8.23 15.29 5.75
CA ASN A 301 -8.02 13.85 5.61
C ASN A 301 -6.56 13.50 5.30
N TYR A 302 -5.90 14.24 4.40
CA TYR A 302 -4.49 14.04 4.08
C TYR A 302 -3.60 14.19 5.32
N LEU A 303 -3.83 15.25 6.09
CA LEU A 303 -3.00 15.61 7.26
C LEU A 303 -3.07 14.61 8.41
N LEU A 304 -3.99 13.63 8.37
CA LEU A 304 -3.96 12.49 9.27
C LEU A 304 -2.79 11.53 8.98
N PHE A 305 -2.32 11.48 7.73
CA PHE A 305 -1.40 10.43 7.27
C PHE A 305 -0.02 10.94 6.86
N ASP A 306 0.08 12.19 6.42
CA ASP A 306 1.33 12.83 6.04
C ASP A 306 1.27 14.32 6.40
N ASP A 307 2.39 14.88 6.81
CA ASP A 307 2.52 16.25 7.27
C ASP A 307 3.19 17.19 6.25
N ASN A 308 3.15 16.79 4.97
CA ASN A 308 3.77 17.47 3.83
C ASN A 308 3.54 19.00 3.87
N PRO A 309 4.61 19.81 3.78
CA PRO A 309 4.52 21.26 3.78
C PRO A 309 3.53 21.80 2.73
N LEU A 310 3.43 21.18 1.56
CA LEU A 310 2.50 21.63 0.52
C LEU A 310 1.03 21.54 0.98
N MET A 311 0.66 20.47 1.69
CA MET A 311 -0.72 20.30 2.14
C MET A 311 -1.06 21.23 3.31
N ARG A 312 -0.11 21.42 4.24
CA ARG A 312 -0.23 22.45 5.29
C ARG A 312 -0.32 23.85 4.67
N ARG A 313 0.43 24.14 3.61
CA ARG A 313 0.32 25.42 2.88
C ARG A 313 -1.07 25.63 2.30
N ASN A 314 -1.69 24.57 1.76
CA ASN A 314 -3.06 24.66 1.24
C ASN A 314 -4.05 24.97 2.37
N LYS A 315 -3.92 24.31 3.53
CA LYS A 315 -4.70 24.66 4.72
C LYS A 315 -4.51 26.13 5.12
N TYR A 316 -3.26 26.60 5.20
CA TYR A 316 -2.92 27.99 5.49
C TYR A 316 -3.59 28.98 4.53
N PHE A 317 -3.51 28.70 3.23
CA PHE A 317 -4.12 29.51 2.18
C PHE A 317 -5.65 29.59 2.33
N TYR A 318 -6.31 28.45 2.52
CA TYR A 318 -7.76 28.40 2.70
C TYR A 318 -8.22 29.02 4.03
N LEU A 319 -7.44 28.90 5.11
CA LEU A 319 -7.74 29.59 6.37
C LEU A 319 -7.69 31.11 6.21
N LYS A 320 -6.72 31.64 5.46
CA LYS A 320 -6.68 33.06 5.08
C LYS A 320 -7.88 33.47 4.22
N GLN A 321 -8.27 32.62 3.27
CA GLN A 321 -9.35 32.93 2.32
C GLN A 321 -10.75 32.87 2.94
N TYR A 322 -11.01 31.86 3.77
CA TYR A 322 -12.35 31.57 4.28
C TYR A 322 -12.53 31.90 5.77
N GLY A 323 -11.47 31.85 6.58
CA GLY A 323 -11.54 32.10 8.02
C GLY A 323 -12.37 31.08 8.82
N LYS A 324 -12.54 29.86 8.29
CA LYS A 324 -13.43 28.82 8.84
C LYS A 324 -12.69 27.53 9.14
N LEU A 325 -12.44 27.28 10.42
CA LEU A 325 -11.78 26.05 10.89
C LEU A 325 -12.67 24.82 10.72
N GLU A 326 -13.99 24.99 10.77
CA GLU A 326 -14.98 23.93 10.63
C GLU A 326 -14.98 23.24 9.25
N LEU A 327 -14.31 23.84 8.25
CA LEU A 327 -14.12 23.22 6.93
C LEU A 327 -13.02 22.14 6.94
N PHE A 328 -12.19 22.08 7.99
CA PHE A 328 -11.07 21.14 8.11
C PHE A 328 -11.39 20.00 9.08
N VAL A 329 -12.56 19.38 8.89
CA VAL A 329 -12.98 18.21 9.66
C VAL A 329 -12.81 16.96 8.80
N PRO A 330 -11.89 16.05 9.15
CA PRO A 330 -11.71 14.80 8.42
C PRO A 330 -12.98 13.93 8.47
N GLU A 331 -13.14 13.06 7.49
CA GLU A 331 -14.25 12.12 7.44
C GLU A 331 -14.13 11.06 8.54
N GLU A 332 -15.23 10.78 9.23
CA GLU A 332 -15.30 9.79 10.32
C GLU A 332 -14.74 8.40 9.91
N LYS A 333 -15.02 7.96 8.68
CA LYS A 333 -14.51 6.68 8.16
C LYS A 333 -12.98 6.66 8.08
N ILE A 334 -12.36 7.80 7.76
CA ILE A 334 -10.92 7.95 7.59
C ILE A 334 -10.24 8.11 8.95
N ILE A 335 -10.88 8.82 9.88
CA ILE A 335 -10.44 8.91 11.28
C ILE A 335 -10.32 7.51 11.88
N ARG A 336 -11.30 6.62 11.63
CA ARG A 336 -11.25 5.22 12.10
C ARG A 336 -10.07 4.45 11.56
N VAL A 337 -9.82 4.57 10.24
CA VAL A 337 -8.64 3.95 9.61
C VAL A 337 -7.36 4.48 10.23
N TYR A 338 -7.21 5.80 10.34
CA TYR A 338 -6.04 6.42 10.97
C TYR A 338 -5.83 5.96 12.42
N ALA A 339 -6.89 6.01 13.24
CA ALA A 339 -6.85 5.61 14.63
C ALA A 339 -6.42 4.15 14.80
N GLN A 340 -7.00 3.25 14.01
CA GLN A 340 -6.62 1.83 14.00
C GLN A 340 -5.13 1.66 13.68
N ARG A 341 -4.64 2.29 12.62
CA ARG A 341 -3.23 2.21 12.18
C ARG A 341 -2.26 2.81 13.19
N ALA A 342 -2.64 3.90 13.84
CA ALA A 342 -1.82 4.54 14.86
C ALA A 342 -1.67 3.66 16.11
N ILE A 343 -2.75 2.99 16.55
CA ILE A 343 -2.71 2.07 17.68
C ILE A 343 -1.90 0.81 17.34
N GLU A 344 -2.11 0.24 16.15
CA GLU A 344 -1.34 -0.90 15.63
C GLU A 344 0.15 -0.59 15.59
N LYS A 345 0.53 0.59 15.08
CA LYS A 345 1.92 1.03 15.06
C LYS A 345 2.51 1.14 16.46
N ARG A 346 1.79 1.75 17.42
CA ARG A 346 2.27 1.85 18.82
C ARG A 346 2.51 0.48 19.44
N TYR A 347 1.63 -0.49 19.17
CA TYR A 347 1.82 -1.86 19.62
C TYR A 347 3.06 -2.51 18.99
N LEU A 348 3.24 -2.37 17.68
CA LEU A 348 4.41 -2.92 16.99
C LEU A 348 5.72 -2.25 17.44
N ASP A 349 5.72 -0.93 17.65
CA ASP A 349 6.88 -0.20 18.15
C ASP A 349 7.29 -0.70 19.56
N PHE A 350 6.31 -1.01 20.43
CA PHE A 350 6.58 -1.64 21.73
C PHE A 350 7.22 -3.02 21.58
N ILE A 351 6.65 -3.88 20.72
CA ILE A 351 7.22 -5.22 20.45
C ILE A 351 8.67 -5.09 19.94
N ASP A 352 8.88 -4.23 18.95
CA ASP A 352 10.18 -4.04 18.31
C ASP A 352 11.25 -3.55 19.29
N GLN A 353 10.87 -2.63 20.18
CA GLN A 353 11.81 -2.03 21.12
C GLN A 353 12.12 -2.94 22.31
N ARG A 354 11.16 -3.74 22.77
CA ARG A 354 11.26 -4.50 24.05
C ARG A 354 11.53 -5.99 23.89
N PHE A 355 11.08 -6.62 22.80
CA PHE A 355 11.20 -8.07 22.60
C PHE A 355 12.42 -8.47 21.75
N ARG A 356 13.21 -7.51 21.26
CA ARG A 356 14.47 -7.79 20.55
C ARG A 356 15.61 -8.05 21.54
N PHE A 357 16.23 -9.21 21.40
CA PHE A 357 17.50 -9.53 22.06
C PHE A 357 18.62 -8.66 21.50
N ASP A 358 19.57 -8.30 22.35
CA ASP A 358 20.78 -7.60 21.95
C ASP A 358 21.82 -8.54 21.31
N GLU A 359 23.00 -8.01 20.95
CA GLU A 359 24.09 -8.78 20.34
C GLU A 359 24.62 -9.91 21.23
N ASN A 360 24.39 -9.84 22.54
CA ASN A 360 24.78 -10.86 23.51
C ASN A 360 23.66 -11.88 23.77
N ASN A 361 22.56 -11.79 23.03
CA ASN A 361 21.36 -12.61 23.22
C ASN A 361 20.69 -12.38 24.59
N GLU A 362 20.81 -11.18 25.14
CA GLU A 362 20.16 -10.75 26.37
C GLU A 362 18.96 -9.85 26.06
N LEU A 363 17.93 -9.92 26.91
CA LEU A 363 16.81 -8.97 26.86
C LEU A 363 17.27 -7.61 27.38
N LYS A 364 16.72 -6.55 26.80
CA LYS A 364 16.99 -5.20 27.29
C LYS A 364 16.52 -5.05 28.74
N PRO A 365 17.19 -4.21 29.54
CA PRO A 365 16.77 -3.94 30.91
C PRO A 365 15.34 -3.43 30.97
N GLU A 366 14.62 -3.89 31.99
CA GLU A 366 13.26 -3.45 32.31
C GLU A 366 13.19 -1.93 32.50
N GLN A 367 12.16 -1.31 31.91
CA GLN A 367 11.87 0.11 32.02
C GLN A 367 10.56 0.33 32.76
N ALA A 368 10.44 1.47 33.44
CA ALA A 368 9.25 1.79 34.24
C ALA A 368 7.96 1.84 33.39
N ASP A 369 8.08 2.14 32.09
CA ASP A 369 6.96 2.23 31.16
C ASP A 369 6.54 0.89 30.55
N ASP A 370 7.27 -0.20 30.80
CA ASP A 370 6.92 -1.56 30.32
C ASP A 370 5.61 -2.07 30.93
N HIS A 371 5.21 -1.53 32.08
CA HIS A 371 3.99 -1.91 32.81
C HIS A 371 2.78 -1.02 32.50
N ASN A 372 2.95 0.01 31.66
CA ASN A 372 1.88 0.92 31.33
C ASN A 372 0.90 0.29 30.32
N PRO A 373 -0.40 0.57 30.43
CA PRO A 373 -1.35 0.16 29.40
C PRO A 373 -1.02 0.83 28.07
N LEU A 374 -1.31 0.15 26.96
CA LEU A 374 -1.14 0.73 25.62
C LEU A 374 -1.96 2.02 25.51
N ASN A 375 -1.29 3.13 25.19
CA ASN A 375 -1.98 4.39 24.97
C ASN A 375 -2.84 4.30 23.69
N THR A 376 -4.16 4.30 23.86
CA THR A 376 -5.15 4.27 22.78
C THR A 376 -5.71 5.65 22.43
N GLN A 377 -5.24 6.70 23.10
CA GLN A 377 -5.68 8.06 22.84
C GLN A 377 -5.10 8.56 21.51
N ILE A 378 -5.98 8.96 20.60
CA ILE A 378 -5.62 9.43 19.26
C ILE A 378 -5.86 10.93 19.17
N HIS A 379 -4.85 11.64 18.69
CA HIS A 379 -4.92 13.06 18.35
C HIS A 379 -5.10 13.17 16.85
N ILE A 380 -6.18 13.84 16.43
CA ILE A 380 -6.51 14.09 15.02
C ILE A 380 -6.35 15.56 14.66
N GLU A 381 -6.10 16.40 15.66
CA GLU A 381 -5.88 17.82 15.50
C GLU A 381 -4.50 18.08 14.89
N ASP A 382 -4.50 18.82 13.80
CA ASP A 382 -3.27 19.36 13.23
C ASP A 382 -2.81 20.56 14.07
N ASN A 383 -1.84 20.29 14.95
CA ASN A 383 -1.26 21.24 15.90
C ASN A 383 -0.14 22.11 15.28
N PHE A 384 -0.05 22.17 13.95
CA PHE A 384 0.93 23.03 13.28
C PHE A 384 0.63 24.51 13.56
N ALA A 385 1.64 25.28 13.94
CA ALA A 385 1.50 26.67 14.34
C ALA A 385 1.40 27.62 13.13
N TYR A 386 0.26 27.59 12.43
CA TYR A 386 0.00 28.39 11.24
C TYR A 386 0.18 29.90 11.45
N GLU A 387 -0.12 30.41 12.65
CA GLU A 387 0.02 31.83 12.97
C GLU A 387 1.49 32.29 13.03
N GLN A 388 2.44 31.36 13.18
CA GLN A 388 3.87 31.67 13.22
C GLN A 388 4.51 31.75 11.83
N VAL A 389 3.85 31.25 10.77
CA VAL A 389 4.39 31.26 9.41
C VAL A 389 4.73 32.69 8.92
N PRO A 390 3.84 33.70 9.06
CA PRO A 390 4.17 35.08 8.69
C PRO A 390 5.35 35.68 9.47
N GLU A 391 5.64 35.17 10.67
CA GLU A 391 6.70 35.68 11.54
C GLU A 391 8.09 35.18 11.12
N ILE A 392 8.17 34.20 10.22
CA ILE A 392 9.47 33.68 9.72
C ILE A 392 10.24 34.79 9.00
N LEU A 393 9.56 35.53 8.10
CA LEU A 393 10.16 36.53 7.22
C LEU A 393 9.23 37.76 7.15
N LYS A 394 9.19 38.52 8.25
CA LYS A 394 8.24 39.63 8.44
C LYS A 394 8.76 41.00 8.03
N ASP A 395 10.06 41.26 8.17
CA ASP A 395 10.64 42.56 7.83
C ASP A 395 10.87 42.67 6.31
N PRO A 396 10.25 43.62 5.60
CA PRO A 396 10.48 43.84 4.17
C PRO A 396 11.95 44.09 3.81
N LYS A 397 12.77 44.57 4.76
CA LYS A 397 14.22 44.73 4.57
C LYS A 397 14.94 43.39 4.40
N GLU A 398 14.47 42.33 5.06
CA GLU A 398 15.03 40.99 4.92
C GLU A 398 14.75 40.42 3.53
N CYS A 399 13.53 40.61 3.00
CA CYS A 399 13.21 40.29 1.61
C CYS A 399 14.05 41.08 0.60
N LYS A 400 14.45 42.32 0.94
CA LYS A 400 15.41 43.08 0.11
C LYS A 400 16.81 42.44 0.10
N ILE A 401 17.26 41.86 1.23
CA ILE A 401 18.53 41.13 1.30
C ILE A 401 18.49 39.91 0.38
N LEU A 402 17.42 39.10 0.44
CA LEU A 402 17.25 37.91 -0.40
C LEU A 402 17.24 38.22 -1.90
N ARG A 403 16.74 39.38 -2.30
CA ARG A 403 16.71 39.83 -3.71
C ARG A 403 18.00 40.48 -4.19
N SER A 404 18.85 40.91 -3.25
CA SER A 404 20.06 41.64 -3.60
C SER A 404 21.13 40.69 -4.13
N ALA A 405 21.87 41.14 -5.14
CA ALA A 405 23.02 40.41 -5.70
C ALA A 405 24.25 40.54 -4.78
N LEU A 406 24.10 40.16 -3.50
CA LEU A 406 25.19 40.16 -2.54
C LEU A 406 26.13 38.98 -2.79
N PRO A 407 27.44 39.12 -2.48
CA PRO A 407 28.35 38.00 -2.45
C PRO A 407 27.85 36.92 -1.47
N GLU A 408 28.05 35.65 -1.82
CA GLU A 408 27.60 34.49 -1.04
C GLU A 408 28.06 34.57 0.44
N THR A 409 29.29 35.04 0.68
CA THR A 409 29.85 35.22 2.03
C THR A 409 29.10 36.21 2.92
N GLN A 410 28.36 37.16 2.33
CA GLN A 410 27.56 38.14 3.05
C GLN A 410 26.11 37.69 3.22
N LEU A 411 25.60 36.87 2.30
CA LEU A 411 24.24 36.34 2.34
C LEU A 411 24.13 35.13 3.28
N GLN A 412 25.19 34.31 3.37
CA GLN A 412 25.21 33.05 4.09
C GLN A 412 24.84 33.16 5.59
N PRO A 413 25.36 34.14 6.37
CA PRO A 413 24.96 34.28 7.77
C PRO A 413 23.45 34.55 7.95
N PHE A 414 22.87 35.32 7.04
CA PHE A 414 21.42 35.59 7.04
C PHE A 414 20.62 34.34 6.69
N LEU A 415 21.07 33.55 5.70
CA LEU A 415 20.42 32.29 5.33
C LEU A 415 20.49 31.25 6.44
N GLU A 416 21.58 31.21 7.20
CA GLU A 416 21.72 30.35 8.38
C GLU A 416 20.72 30.76 9.47
N GLU A 417 20.61 32.06 9.78
CA GLU A 417 19.63 32.57 10.74
C GLU A 417 18.19 32.31 10.29
N LEU A 418 17.88 32.56 9.02
CA LEU A 418 16.58 32.27 8.43
C LEU A 418 16.27 30.77 8.49
N GLY A 419 17.26 29.93 8.20
CA GLY A 419 17.15 28.48 8.35
C GLY A 419 16.84 28.05 9.78
N GLN A 420 17.43 28.68 10.80
CA GLN A 420 17.07 28.42 12.19
C GLN A 420 15.63 28.82 12.51
N ARG A 421 15.11 29.90 11.90
CA ARG A 421 13.70 30.29 12.05
C ARG A 421 12.76 29.28 11.40
N VAL A 422 13.05 28.85 10.18
CA VAL A 422 12.28 27.81 9.47
C VAL A 422 12.28 26.49 10.26
N LYS A 423 13.42 26.11 10.84
CA LYS A 423 13.56 24.91 11.68
C LYS A 423 12.67 24.87 12.92
N LYS A 424 12.19 26.02 13.41
CA LYS A 424 11.22 26.04 14.51
C LYS A 424 9.88 25.41 14.13
N LEU A 425 9.51 25.48 12.85
CA LEU A 425 8.27 24.92 12.32
C LEU A 425 8.51 23.61 11.55
N TRP A 426 9.67 23.47 10.90
CA TRP A 426 10.09 22.29 10.17
C TRP A 426 11.48 21.82 10.61
N PRO A 427 11.57 21.00 11.67
CA PRO A 427 12.85 20.66 12.31
C PRO A 427 13.91 20.03 11.38
N ASN A 428 13.46 19.30 10.36
CA ASN A 428 14.35 18.62 9.41
C ASN A 428 14.76 19.49 8.22
N SER A 429 14.17 20.69 8.09
CA SER A 429 14.38 21.56 6.95
C SER A 429 15.84 21.99 6.75
N LYS A 430 16.24 22.02 5.48
CA LYS A 430 17.54 22.49 5.01
C LYS A 430 17.36 23.53 3.91
N PHE A 431 18.21 24.54 3.92
CA PHE A 431 18.25 25.53 2.84
C PHE A 431 18.57 24.84 1.50
N GLU A 432 17.85 25.20 0.44
CA GLU A 432 18.09 24.71 -0.91
C GLU A 432 18.56 25.82 -1.84
N SER A 433 17.75 26.87 -2.01
CA SER A 433 18.11 27.96 -2.92
C SER A 433 17.41 29.28 -2.59
N VAL A 434 17.98 30.36 -3.13
CA VAL A 434 17.28 31.63 -3.37
C VAL A 434 17.28 31.84 -4.87
N SER A 435 16.11 32.11 -5.46
CA SER A 435 16.02 32.36 -6.89
C SER A 435 15.04 33.49 -7.20
N CYS A 436 15.37 34.27 -8.23
CA CYS A 436 14.59 35.40 -8.72
C CYS A 436 14.38 35.27 -10.22
N GLY A 437 13.14 35.44 -10.68
CA GLY A 437 12.86 35.55 -12.11
C GLY A 437 11.36 35.48 -12.42
N SER A 438 10.98 35.96 -13.61
CA SER A 438 9.58 36.06 -14.04
C SER A 438 8.94 34.73 -14.41
N GLU A 439 9.73 33.73 -14.82
CA GLU A 439 9.22 32.42 -15.19
C GLU A 439 8.76 31.61 -13.97
N VAL A 440 7.71 30.80 -14.16
CA VAL A 440 7.24 29.84 -13.15
C VAL A 440 8.26 28.72 -13.03
N ARG A 441 8.73 28.46 -11.81
CA ARG A 441 9.69 27.43 -11.45
C ARG A 441 9.05 26.47 -10.47
N GLU A 442 9.53 25.23 -10.49
CA GLU A 442 9.19 24.21 -9.50
C GLU A 442 10.33 24.05 -8.50
N ALA A 443 10.01 23.92 -7.22
CA ALA A 443 10.99 23.55 -6.22
C ALA A 443 11.56 22.15 -6.50
N LYS A 444 12.88 21.98 -6.33
CA LYS A 444 13.57 20.74 -6.70
C LYS A 444 13.28 19.56 -5.77
N CYS A 445 12.83 19.82 -4.55
CA CYS A 445 12.55 18.79 -3.56
C CYS A 445 11.04 18.57 -3.39
N PRO A 446 10.62 17.34 -3.06
CA PRO A 446 9.21 17.00 -2.97
C PRO A 446 8.49 17.68 -1.79
N ARG A 447 9.21 17.94 -0.69
CA ARG A 447 8.70 18.58 0.54
C ARG A 447 9.23 20.01 0.67
N ALA A 448 8.90 20.84 -0.30
CA ALA A 448 9.41 22.20 -0.38
C ALA A 448 8.64 23.17 0.52
N ILE A 449 9.39 24.04 1.19
CA ILE A 449 8.89 25.21 1.91
C ILE A 449 9.38 26.43 1.13
N VAL A 450 8.47 27.10 0.45
CA VAL A 450 8.79 28.23 -0.43
C VAL A 450 8.25 29.51 0.20
N LEU A 451 9.12 30.46 0.51
CA LEU A 451 8.74 31.76 1.07
C LEU A 451 9.02 32.86 0.04
N SER A 452 8.02 33.71 -0.21
CA SER A 452 8.18 34.86 -1.10
C SER A 452 9.19 35.84 -0.51
N ALA A 453 10.08 36.32 -1.38
CA ALA A 453 11.00 37.42 -1.10
C ALA A 453 10.60 38.70 -1.87
N GLU A 454 9.43 38.72 -2.50
CA GLU A 454 8.93 39.88 -3.22
C GLU A 454 8.50 41.02 -2.29
N ASN A 455 8.46 42.24 -2.82
CA ASN A 455 8.04 43.41 -2.03
C ASN A 455 6.55 43.35 -1.64
N SER A 456 5.70 42.80 -2.51
CA SER A 456 4.24 42.82 -2.35
C SER A 456 3.73 41.83 -1.32
N ASP A 457 4.42 40.72 -1.14
CA ASP A 457 3.99 39.57 -0.34
C ASP A 457 5.19 38.92 0.38
N CYS A 458 6.13 39.73 0.85
CA CYS A 458 7.30 39.30 1.62
C CYS A 458 6.90 38.34 2.74
N GLY A 459 7.52 37.15 2.76
CA GLY A 459 7.26 36.08 3.72
C GLY A 459 6.02 35.23 3.45
N GLU A 460 5.27 35.49 2.38
CA GLU A 460 4.12 34.66 2.02
C GLU A 460 4.55 33.22 1.70
N TRP A 461 3.79 32.26 2.22
CA TRP A 461 4.05 30.85 1.99
C TRP A 461 3.47 30.41 0.65
N LEU A 462 4.36 30.27 -0.33
CA LEU A 462 4.04 29.92 -1.71
C LEU A 462 3.86 28.40 -1.87
N GLY A 463 3.23 28.02 -2.98
CA GLY A 463 3.18 26.62 -3.40
C GLY A 463 4.50 26.13 -3.98
N ARG A 464 4.55 24.84 -4.33
CA ARG A 464 5.72 24.21 -4.95
C ARG A 464 6.10 24.85 -6.30
N TRP A 465 5.11 25.37 -7.04
CA TRP A 465 5.33 26.17 -8.24
C TRP A 465 5.20 27.66 -7.91
N PHE A 466 6.21 28.44 -8.24
CA PHE A 466 6.30 29.85 -7.89
C PHE A 466 7.05 30.67 -8.96
N SER A 467 6.76 31.96 -9.01
CA SER A 467 7.47 32.95 -9.83
C SER A 467 7.93 34.11 -8.94
N GLY A 468 8.73 35.02 -9.48
CA GLY A 468 9.31 36.12 -8.70
C GLY A 468 10.50 35.66 -7.85
N CYS A 469 10.84 36.43 -6.84
CA CYS A 469 11.90 36.12 -5.90
C CYS A 469 11.38 35.27 -4.74
N ALA A 470 12.00 34.12 -4.48
CA ALA A 470 11.65 33.26 -3.36
C ALA A 470 12.89 32.54 -2.80
N VAL A 471 12.78 32.20 -1.52
CA VAL A 471 13.72 31.30 -0.82
C VAL A 471 13.07 29.95 -0.60
N VAL A 472 13.82 28.89 -0.84
CA VAL A 472 13.36 27.50 -0.79
C VAL A 472 14.14 26.72 0.27
N PHE A 473 13.39 26.03 1.12
CA PHE A 473 13.90 25.03 2.04
C PHE A 473 13.28 23.67 1.72
N CYS A 474 13.98 22.59 2.04
CA CYS A 474 13.53 21.21 1.85
C CYS A 474 13.47 20.50 3.20
N ASP A 475 12.29 20.01 3.57
CA ASP A 475 12.04 19.23 4.79
C ASP A 475 12.36 17.73 4.62
#